data_AF-A0A411DWY7-F1
#
_entry.id   AF-A0A411DWY7-F1
#
_cell.length_a   1.000
_cell.length_b   1.000
_cell.length_c   1.000
_cell.angle_alpha   90.00
_cell.angle_beta   90.00
_cell.angle_gamma   90.00
#
_symmetry.space_group_name_H-M   'P 1'
#
loop_
_entity.id
_entity.type
_entity.pdbx_description
1 polymer ?
#
loop_
_entity_poly.entity_id
_entity_poly.type
_entity_poly.pdbx_seq_one_letter_code
_entity_poly.pdbx_strand_id
1 'polypeptide(L)'
;MFPRQKMMTITLLLVPFSSLFCNAQDRTTLQEVDETLRLIVRLIPRHVEMMKRVDEGLQLAQDGIDTFDGSQRTLREKIIFVVDGLVAWCRNSEIADNAQDLMNWIYELTSAPLSMHAYYMRTEEDMLEMAIKMLHTIDGMITRSTICSRSTQTSRRDEESLK
;
A
#
# COMPACT_ATOMS: atom_id res chain seq x y z
N MET A 1 -20.06 -10.53 46.34
CA MET A 1 -18.64 -10.96 46.43
C MET A 1 -18.43 -12.01 45.33
N PHE A 2 -18.05 -11.57 44.13
CA PHE A 2 -17.87 -12.49 42.98
C PHE A 2 -16.50 -13.15 43.09
N PRO A 3 -16.39 -14.47 42.87
CA PRO A 3 -15.14 -15.19 43.10
C PRO A 3 -14.08 -14.75 42.08
N ARG A 4 -12.96 -14.21 42.57
CA ARG A 4 -11.78 -13.74 41.82
C ARG A 4 -11.27 -14.72 40.75
N GLN A 5 -11.56 -16.02 40.88
CA GLN A 5 -11.14 -17.04 39.91
C GLN A 5 -11.86 -16.98 38.55
N LYS A 6 -13.13 -16.53 38.48
CA LYS A 6 -13.86 -16.48 37.19
C LYS A 6 -13.42 -15.34 36.27
N MET A 7 -12.86 -14.26 36.83
CA MET A 7 -12.41 -13.10 36.06
C MET A 7 -11.15 -13.41 35.26
N MET A 8 -10.22 -14.20 35.84
CA MET A 8 -8.93 -14.52 35.23
C MET A 8 -9.08 -15.43 34.00
N THR A 9 -10.09 -16.30 33.96
CA THR A 9 -10.36 -17.23 32.84
C THR A 9 -10.90 -16.52 31.60
N ILE A 10 -11.70 -15.46 31.78
CA ILE A 10 -12.25 -14.67 30.67
C ILE A 10 -11.15 -13.80 30.04
N THR A 11 -10.24 -13.25 30.84
CA THR A 11 -9.09 -12.49 30.33
C THR A 11 -8.13 -13.37 29.54
N LEU A 12 -7.88 -14.61 29.99
CA LEU A 12 -7.01 -15.57 29.29
C LEU A 12 -7.60 -16.09 27.96
N LEU A 13 -8.92 -16.10 27.82
CA LEU A 13 -9.58 -16.45 26.56
C LEU A 13 -9.62 -15.30 25.56
N LEU A 14 -9.67 -14.04 26.00
CA LEU A 14 -9.76 -12.88 25.10
C LEU A 14 -8.44 -12.50 24.40
N VAL A 15 -7.30 -12.74 25.05
CA VAL A 15 -5.97 -12.42 24.49
C VAL A 15 -5.66 -13.10 23.14
N PRO A 16 -5.89 -14.42 22.95
CA PRO A 16 -5.60 -15.06 21.66
C PRO A 16 -6.55 -14.59 20.54
N PHE A 17 -7.79 -14.23 20.84
CA PHE A 17 -8.71 -13.69 19.84
C PHE A 17 -8.27 -12.31 19.37
N SER A 18 -7.89 -11.40 20.28
CA SER A 18 -7.39 -10.08 19.89
C SER A 18 -6.16 -10.15 18.98
N SER A 19 -5.21 -11.07 19.24
CA SER A 19 -4.04 -11.23 18.38
C SER A 19 -4.34 -11.80 16.98
N LEU A 20 -5.36 -12.65 16.85
CA LEU A 20 -5.75 -13.22 15.56
C LEU A 20 -6.50 -12.19 14.70
N PHE A 21 -7.36 -11.38 15.32
CA PHE A 21 -8.10 -10.31 14.63
C PHE A 21 -7.18 -9.18 14.18
N CYS A 22 -6.21 -8.76 15.02
CA CYS A 22 -5.23 -7.74 14.63
C CYS A 22 -4.35 -8.22 13.45
N ASN A 23 -3.82 -9.45 13.51
CA ASN A 23 -3.00 -9.99 12.41
C ASN A 23 -3.77 -10.15 11.08
N ALA A 24 -5.07 -10.47 11.14
CA ALA A 24 -5.91 -10.58 9.94
C ALA A 24 -6.19 -9.20 9.33
N GLN A 25 -6.53 -8.21 10.16
CA GLN A 25 -6.79 -6.85 9.72
C GLN A 25 -5.54 -6.19 9.12
N ASP A 26 -4.39 -6.32 9.78
CA ASP A 26 -3.11 -5.79 9.30
C ASP A 26 -2.73 -6.39 7.93
N ARG A 27 -2.96 -7.69 7.76
CA ARG A 27 -2.70 -8.37 6.49
C ARG A 27 -3.61 -7.86 5.37
N THR A 28 -4.90 -7.71 5.63
CA THR A 28 -5.85 -7.20 4.63
C THR A 28 -5.47 -5.78 4.20
N THR A 29 -5.15 -4.90 5.15
CA THR A 29 -4.67 -3.55 4.83
C THR A 29 -3.42 -3.59 3.96
N LEU A 30 -2.42 -4.41 4.30
CA LEU A 30 -1.20 -4.54 3.49
C LEU A 30 -1.47 -5.11 2.09
N GLN A 31 -2.43 -6.02 1.94
CA GLN A 31 -2.83 -6.55 0.63
C GLN A 31 -3.51 -5.49 -0.25
N GLU A 32 -4.43 -4.71 0.32
CA GLU A 32 -5.09 -3.61 -0.41
C GLU A 32 -4.09 -2.52 -0.81
N VAL A 33 -3.11 -2.22 0.05
CA VAL A 33 -2.00 -1.31 -0.26
C VAL A 33 -1.12 -1.89 -1.38
N ASP A 34 -0.75 -3.17 -1.33
CA ASP A 34 0.04 -3.84 -2.38
C ASP A 34 -0.66 -3.75 -3.75
N GLU A 35 -1.94 -4.14 -3.81
CA GLU A 35 -2.74 -4.07 -5.03
C GLU A 35 -2.83 -2.63 -5.57
N THR A 36 -3.06 -1.67 -4.68
CA THR A 36 -3.15 -0.26 -5.06
C THR A 36 -1.82 0.28 -5.57
N LEU A 37 -0.70 -0.09 -4.95
CA LEU A 37 0.63 0.32 -5.38
C LEU A 37 1.00 -0.30 -6.74
N ARG A 38 0.59 -1.54 -7.02
CA ARG A 38 0.73 -2.15 -8.37
C ARG A 38 -0.07 -1.38 -9.43
N LEU A 39 -1.21 -0.80 -9.08
CA LEU A 39 -1.95 0.08 -9.99
C LEU A 39 -1.17 1.37 -10.25
N ILE A 40 -0.61 2.00 -9.20
CA ILE A 40 0.21 3.21 -9.33
C ILE A 40 1.38 3.00 -10.30
N VAL A 41 2.11 1.88 -10.16
CA VAL A 41 3.21 1.49 -11.07
C VAL A 41 2.78 1.46 -12.54
N ARG A 42 1.53 1.07 -12.82
CA ARG A 42 0.98 1.05 -14.20
C ARG A 42 0.46 2.41 -14.64
N LEU A 43 0.02 3.25 -13.71
CA LEU A 43 -0.60 4.54 -13.99
C LEU A 43 0.43 5.63 -14.25
N ILE A 44 1.59 5.61 -13.57
CA ILE A 44 2.64 6.62 -13.75
C ILE A 44 3.09 6.72 -15.22
N PRO A 45 3.51 5.63 -15.90
CA PRO A 45 3.96 5.72 -17.30
C PRO A 45 2.85 6.15 -18.24
N ARG A 46 1.63 5.67 -17.98
CA ARG A 46 0.46 6.05 -18.76
C ARG A 46 0.16 7.54 -18.64
N HIS A 47 0.32 8.12 -17.46
CA HIS A 47 0.11 9.54 -17.22
C HIS A 47 1.19 10.39 -17.92
N VAL A 48 2.47 10.00 -17.81
CA VAL A 48 3.57 10.68 -18.48
C VAL A 48 3.40 10.66 -20.01
N GLU A 49 3.01 9.52 -20.57
CA GLU A 49 2.69 9.40 -22.00
C GLU A 49 1.48 10.26 -22.41
N MET A 50 0.47 10.38 -21.55
CA MET A 50 -0.64 11.32 -21.79
C MET A 50 -0.16 12.77 -21.76
N MET A 51 0.69 13.17 -20.81
CA MET A 51 1.27 14.52 -20.78
C MET A 51 1.93 14.85 -22.12
N LYS A 52 2.76 13.94 -22.64
CA LYS A 52 3.42 14.07 -23.93
C LYS A 52 2.41 14.26 -25.07
N ARG A 53 1.39 13.40 -25.16
CA ARG A 53 0.40 13.47 -26.25
C ARG A 53 -0.42 14.75 -26.24
N VAL A 54 -0.76 15.25 -25.05
CA VAL A 54 -1.48 16.52 -24.91
C VAL A 54 -0.56 17.69 -25.26
N ASP A 55 0.70 17.68 -24.82
CA ASP A 55 1.72 18.69 -25.15
C ASP A 55 2.00 18.76 -26.67
N GLU A 56 2.09 17.61 -27.33
CA GLU A 56 2.27 17.49 -28.78
C GLU A 56 1.00 17.85 -29.59
N GLY A 57 -0.11 18.17 -28.92
CA GLY A 57 -1.39 18.50 -29.56
C GLY A 57 -2.08 17.31 -30.23
N LEU A 58 -1.62 16.08 -29.95
CA LEU A 58 -2.14 14.85 -30.56
C LEU A 58 -3.50 14.43 -29.97
N GLN A 59 -3.89 14.97 -28.82
CA GLN A 59 -5.14 14.63 -28.11
C GLN A 59 -6.00 15.84 -27.74
N LEU A 60 -6.10 16.84 -28.64
CA LEU A 60 -6.87 18.08 -28.42
C LEU A 60 -8.41 17.90 -28.45
N ALA A 61 -8.94 16.68 -28.53
CA ALA A 61 -10.36 16.44 -28.32
C ALA A 61 -10.69 16.56 -26.82
N GLN A 62 -11.90 17.04 -26.48
CA GLN A 62 -12.38 17.14 -25.09
C GLN A 62 -12.16 15.84 -24.29
N ASP A 63 -12.40 14.70 -24.93
CA ASP A 63 -12.19 13.37 -24.35
C ASP A 63 -10.74 13.10 -23.91
N GLY A 64 -9.75 13.69 -24.60
CA GLY A 64 -8.32 13.57 -24.26
C GLY A 64 -7.96 14.36 -23.02
N ILE A 65 -8.49 15.58 -22.88
CA ILE A 65 -8.33 16.43 -21.70
C ILE A 65 -9.02 15.80 -20.49
N ASP A 66 -10.27 15.34 -20.65
CA ASP A 66 -11.02 14.69 -19.57
C ASP A 66 -10.32 13.40 -19.10
N THR A 67 -9.71 12.64 -20.02
CA THR A 67 -8.91 11.46 -19.69
C THR A 67 -7.64 11.83 -18.92
N PHE A 68 -6.97 12.92 -19.32
CA PHE A 68 -5.78 13.42 -18.63
C PHE A 68 -6.12 13.87 -17.20
N ASP A 69 -7.14 14.70 -17.02
CA ASP A 69 -7.61 15.15 -15.71
C ASP A 69 -8.04 13.97 -14.83
N GLY A 70 -8.71 12.99 -15.43
CA GLY A 70 -9.08 11.74 -14.78
C GLY A 70 -7.87 10.95 -14.30
N SER A 71 -6.78 10.92 -15.07
CA SER A 71 -5.54 10.25 -14.69
C SER A 71 -4.83 10.95 -13.53
N GLN A 72 -4.81 12.29 -13.49
CA GLN A 72 -4.26 13.06 -12.37
C GLN A 72 -5.01 12.76 -11.07
N ARG A 73 -6.35 12.82 -11.12
CA ARG A 73 -7.21 12.53 -9.97
C ARG A 73 -6.99 11.11 -9.47
N THR A 74 -6.98 10.14 -10.38
CA THR A 74 -6.80 8.72 -10.03
C THR A 74 -5.46 8.47 -9.35
N LEU A 75 -4.37 9.03 -9.89
CA LEU A 75 -3.04 8.88 -9.28
C LEU A 75 -3.01 9.47 -7.86
N ARG A 76 -3.55 10.68 -7.66
CA ARG A 76 -3.62 11.33 -6.34
C ARG A 76 -4.43 10.53 -5.34
N GLU A 77 -5.63 10.09 -5.72
CA GLU A 77 -6.48 9.28 -4.83
C GLU A 77 -5.81 7.98 -4.41
N LYS A 78 -5.14 7.30 -5.35
CA LYS A 78 -4.49 6.02 -5.10
C LYS A 78 -3.26 6.16 -4.21
N ILE A 79 -2.44 7.20 -4.40
CA ILE A 79 -1.27 7.39 -3.53
C ILE A 79 -1.66 7.85 -2.12
N ILE A 80 -2.71 8.67 -1.98
CA ILE A 80 -3.26 9.03 -0.66
C ILE A 80 -3.70 7.76 0.08
N PHE A 81 -4.43 6.87 -0.60
CA PHE A 81 -4.84 5.59 -0.01
C PHE A 81 -3.64 4.76 0.48
N VAL A 82 -2.56 4.67 -0.32
CA VAL A 82 -1.34 3.96 0.06
C VAL A 82 -0.68 4.58 1.29
N VAL A 83 -0.53 5.91 1.32
CA VAL A 83 0.06 6.63 2.45
C VAL A 83 -0.79 6.44 3.71
N ASP A 84 -2.09 6.67 3.63
CA ASP A 84 -3.01 6.53 4.77
C ASP A 84 -3.00 5.10 5.30
N GLY A 85 -3.02 4.10 4.40
CA GLY A 85 -2.96 2.68 4.76
C GLY A 85 -1.66 2.32 5.49
N LEU A 86 -0.51 2.76 4.98
CA LEU A 86 0.79 2.49 5.59
C LEU A 86 1.02 3.27 6.89
N VAL A 87 0.53 4.50 6.99
CA VAL A 87 0.60 5.31 8.22
C VAL A 87 -0.31 4.73 9.31
N ALA A 88 -1.50 4.28 8.95
CA ALA A 88 -2.41 3.61 9.88
C ALA A 88 -1.85 2.26 10.34
N TRP A 89 -1.19 1.53 9.44
CA TRP A 89 -0.54 0.26 9.76
C TRP A 89 0.72 0.45 10.63
N CYS A 90 1.65 1.33 10.24
CA CYS A 90 2.86 1.64 11.01
C CYS A 90 3.45 3.01 10.65
N ARG A 91 3.01 4.06 11.35
CA ARG A 91 3.39 5.47 11.11
C ARG A 91 4.88 5.76 11.00
N ASN A 92 5.71 5.16 11.85
CA ASN A 92 7.15 5.50 11.95
C ASN A 92 8.03 4.45 11.24
N SER A 93 7.53 3.87 10.16
CA SER A 93 8.25 2.86 9.38
C SER A 93 8.90 3.47 8.15
N GLU A 94 10.05 2.94 7.74
CA GLU A 94 10.72 3.35 6.48
C GLU A 94 9.78 3.25 5.28
N ILE A 95 8.84 2.30 5.28
CA ILE A 95 7.88 2.16 4.18
C ILE A 95 6.82 3.28 4.16
N ALA A 96 6.41 3.80 5.32
CA ALA A 96 5.54 4.96 5.40
C ALA A 96 6.26 6.23 4.92
N ASP A 97 7.55 6.38 5.27
CA ASP A 97 8.38 7.49 4.79
C ASP A 97 8.55 7.42 3.26
N ASN A 98 8.88 6.23 2.71
CA ASN A 98 8.97 6.03 1.26
C ASN A 98 7.63 6.31 0.55
N ALA A 99 6.49 5.96 1.17
CA ALA A 99 5.17 6.26 0.61
C ALA A 99 4.91 7.78 0.54
N GLN A 100 5.35 8.51 1.57
CA GLN A 100 5.24 9.96 1.62
C GLN A 100 6.11 10.63 0.55
N ASP A 101 7.33 10.13 0.32
CA ASP A 101 8.20 10.60 -0.76
C ASP A 101 7.60 10.32 -2.14
N LEU A 102 7.07 9.11 -2.36
CA LEU A 102 6.35 8.77 -3.59
C LEU A 102 5.12 9.66 -3.80
N MET A 103 4.40 10.00 -2.72
CA MET A 103 3.30 10.96 -2.78
C MET A 103 3.76 12.33 -3.22
N ASN A 104 4.85 12.85 -2.67
CA ASN A 104 5.39 14.15 -3.09
C ASN A 104 5.71 14.15 -4.59
N TRP A 105 6.38 13.11 -5.09
CA TRP A 105 6.66 12.95 -6.52
C TRP A 105 5.42 12.86 -7.40
N ILE A 106 4.39 12.11 -7.00
CA ILE A 106 3.12 12.03 -7.73
C ILE A 106 2.39 13.38 -7.72
N TYR A 107 2.46 14.14 -6.62
CA TYR A 107 1.87 15.47 -6.55
C TYR A 107 2.59 16.45 -7.48
N GLU A 108 3.93 16.42 -7.52
CA GLU A 108 4.71 17.19 -8.47
C GLU A 108 4.36 16.83 -9.91
N LEU A 109 4.37 15.53 -10.26
CA LEU A 109 4.00 15.03 -11.59
C LEU A 109 2.62 15.52 -12.03
N THR A 110 1.61 15.34 -11.17
CA THR A 110 0.21 15.66 -11.50
C THR A 110 -0.11 17.16 -11.41
N SER A 111 0.80 18.00 -10.92
CA SER A 111 0.65 19.46 -10.91
C SER A 111 1.57 20.17 -11.90
N ALA A 112 2.49 19.44 -12.52
CA ALA A 112 3.45 19.97 -13.45
C ALA A 112 2.78 20.47 -14.75
N PRO A 113 3.34 21.52 -15.38
CA PRO A 113 2.98 21.88 -16.75
C PRO A 113 3.24 20.73 -17.72
N LEU A 114 2.39 20.57 -18.73
CA LEU A 114 2.51 19.52 -19.76
C LEU A 114 3.88 19.54 -20.49
N SER A 115 4.46 20.74 -20.66
CA SER A 115 5.78 20.94 -21.27
C SER A 115 6.93 20.26 -20.50
N MET A 116 6.70 19.85 -19.25
CA MET A 116 7.67 19.11 -18.44
C MET A 116 7.63 17.60 -18.69
N HIS A 117 6.82 17.09 -19.63
CA HIS A 117 6.72 15.65 -19.90
C HIS A 117 8.10 14.99 -20.14
N ALA A 118 9.02 15.67 -20.84
CA ALA A 118 10.37 15.15 -21.10
C ALA A 118 11.24 15.02 -19.85
N TYR A 119 11.01 15.85 -18.83
CA TYR A 119 11.65 15.69 -17.53
C TYR A 119 11.11 14.44 -16.83
N TYR A 120 9.79 14.29 -16.76
CA TYR A 120 9.17 13.15 -16.08
C TYR A 120 9.39 11.82 -16.82
N MET A 121 9.55 11.80 -18.14
CA MET A 121 10.00 10.60 -18.85
C MET A 121 11.40 10.12 -18.40
N ARG A 122 12.27 11.03 -17.94
CA ARG A 122 13.62 10.66 -17.46
C ARG A 122 13.65 10.27 -15.99
N THR A 123 12.78 10.85 -15.18
CA THR A 123 12.69 10.56 -13.73
C THR A 123 11.61 9.53 -13.39
N GLU A 124 10.89 9.04 -14.40
CA GLU A 124 9.89 7.98 -14.25
C GLU A 124 10.50 6.73 -13.63
N GLU A 125 11.68 6.32 -14.10
CA GLU A 125 12.37 5.13 -13.60
C GLU A 125 12.62 5.21 -12.09
N ASP A 126 13.02 6.38 -11.58
CA ASP A 126 13.25 6.59 -10.15
C ASP A 126 11.95 6.40 -9.34
N MET A 127 10.83 6.97 -9.81
CA MET A 127 9.51 6.81 -9.19
C MET A 127 9.07 5.34 -9.16
N LEU A 128 9.29 4.64 -10.27
CA LEU A 128 8.95 3.23 -10.39
C LEU A 128 9.83 2.35 -9.52
N GLU A 129 11.14 2.63 -9.42
CA GLU A 129 12.07 1.90 -8.58
C GLU A 129 11.65 1.99 -7.10
N MET A 130 11.29 3.18 -6.63
CA MET A 130 10.79 3.38 -5.26
C MET A 130 9.51 2.58 -5.01
N ALA A 131 8.53 2.65 -5.91
CA ALA A 131 7.29 1.89 -5.80
C ALA A 131 7.53 0.37 -5.81
N ILE A 132 8.45 -0.12 -6.65
CA ILE A 132 8.82 -1.54 -6.71
C ILE A 132 9.54 -1.99 -5.42
N LYS A 133 10.46 -1.17 -4.88
CA LYS A 133 11.11 -1.44 -3.59
C LYS A 133 10.07 -1.56 -2.47
N MET A 134 9.07 -0.68 -2.45
CA MET A 134 7.96 -0.73 -1.51
C MET A 134 7.13 -2.02 -1.67
N LEU A 135 6.75 -2.39 -2.91
CA LEU A 135 6.03 -3.65 -3.18
C LEU A 135 6.77 -4.87 -2.63
N HIS A 136 8.08 -4.98 -2.92
CA HIS A 136 8.90 -6.08 -2.37
C HIS A 136 8.93 -6.12 -0.84
N THR A 137 8.93 -4.94 -0.21
CA THR A 137 8.91 -4.82 1.24
C THR A 137 7.57 -5.30 1.82
N ILE A 138 6.44 -4.90 1.22
CA ILE A 138 5.08 -5.30 1.62
C ILE A 138 4.89 -6.81 1.43
N ASP A 139 5.26 -7.35 0.27
CA ASP A 139 5.20 -8.80 -0.01
C ASP A 139 5.99 -9.61 1.04
N GLY A 140 7.17 -9.11 1.44
CA GLY A 140 7.96 -9.69 2.51
C GLY A 140 7.25 -9.65 3.88
N MET A 141 6.56 -8.56 4.20
CA MET A 141 5.78 -8.41 5.43
C MET A 141 4.57 -9.36 5.46
N ILE A 142 3.80 -9.44 4.37
CA ILE A 142 2.64 -10.35 4.23
C ILE A 142 3.09 -11.82 4.33
N THR A 143 4.23 -12.15 3.73
CA THR A 143 4.76 -13.52 3.79
C THR A 143 5.16 -13.90 5.22
N ARG A 144 5.86 -13.02 5.94
CA ARG A 144 6.24 -13.25 7.35
C ARG A 144 5.04 -13.40 8.28
N SER A 145 3.99 -12.59 8.10
CA SER A 145 2.76 -12.73 8.91
C SER A 145 2.04 -14.06 8.65
N THR A 146 2.15 -14.61 7.44
CA THR A 146 1.61 -15.94 7.10
C THR A 146 2.38 -17.09 7.76
N ILE A 147 3.71 -16.99 7.86
CA ILE A 147 4.55 -18.05 8.46
C ILE A 147 4.31 -18.14 9.97
N CYS A 148 4.25 -17.01 10.68
CA CYS A 148 4.01 -16.98 12.13
C CYS A 148 2.66 -17.57 12.55
N SER A 149 1.62 -17.46 11.69
CA SER A 149 0.31 -18.07 11.91
C SER A 149 0.30 -19.60 11.73
N ARG A 150 1.19 -20.15 10.88
CA ARG A 150 1.29 -21.59 10.64
C ARG A 150 2.11 -22.30 11.71
N SER A 151 3.22 -21.71 12.16
CA SER A 151 4.10 -22.31 13.17
C SER A 151 3.50 -22.36 14.58
N THR A 152 2.57 -21.46 14.91
CA THR A 152 1.77 -21.53 16.15
C THR A 152 0.67 -22.59 16.09
N GLN A 153 0.19 -22.95 14.89
CA GLN A 153 -0.78 -24.04 14.73
C GLN A 153 -0.14 -25.43 14.80
N THR A 154 1.08 -25.62 14.29
CA THR A 154 1.79 -26.91 14.39
C THR A 154 2.25 -27.21 15.81
N SER A 155 2.83 -26.22 16.53
CA SER A 155 3.26 -26.40 17.93
C SER A 155 2.11 -26.84 18.84
N ARG A 156 0.90 -26.31 18.64
CA ARG A 156 -0.26 -26.65 19.49
C ARG A 156 -0.82 -28.05 19.19
N ARG A 157 -0.74 -28.52 17.94
CA ARG A 157 -1.14 -29.89 17.55
C ARG A 157 -0.15 -30.93 18.04
N ASP A 158 1.14 -30.61 18.02
CA ASP A 158 2.20 -31.49 18.51
C ASP A 158 2.16 -31.61 20.05
N GLU A 159 1.82 -30.54 20.76
CA GLU A 159 1.61 -30.56 22.22
C GLU A 159 0.32 -31.30 22.65
N GLU A 160 -0.73 -31.30 21.81
CA GLU A 160 -1.96 -32.05 22.07
C GLU A 160 -1.86 -33.54 21.70
N SER A 161 -0.95 -33.93 20.80
CA SER A 161 -0.72 -35.34 20.42
C SER A 161 0.22 -36.10 21.37
N LEU A 162 0.83 -35.41 22.34
CA LEU A 162 1.73 -35.99 23.36
C LEU A 162 1.05 -36.15 24.74
N LYS A 163 -0.27 -35.98 24.82
CA LYS A 163 -1.11 -36.29 25.99
C LYS A 163 -2.05 -37.44 25.68
#